data_AF-A0A180ESV0-F1
#
_entry.id   AF-A0A180ESV0-F1
#
_cell.length_a   1.000
_cell.length_b   1.000
_cell.length_c   1.000
_cell.angle_alpha   90.00
_cell.angle_beta   90.00
_cell.angle_gamma   90.00
#
_symmetry.space_group_name_H-M   'P 1'
#
loop_
_entity.id
_entity.type
_entity.pdbx_description
1 polymer ?
#
loop_
_entity_poly.entity_id
_entity_poly.type
_entity_poly.pdbx_seq_one_letter_code
_entity_poly.pdbx_strand_id
1 'polypeptide(L)'
;MNHFFDQLYDVNRMISFTEIQKINQRRIYKLSIQGNFDQITADLQLNTAQPDMILNSDANKRAYLVGAFLSGGSISSIDKSQYHLEIRSNKIPYLRLLQKLLGEFNITVTMLNRKRTSVIYIKKASEVSDFLKIIGANEGMLELEDKIIARDYINSRLRLNNLDMANLKKTSSAGSEQVKMIKAIRGSRIFQTQPDKFRFYCTLRLQHPELPLSGMVGIFKQKYQIKITRTGINHYALKIREIYKSLNN
;
A
#
# COMPACT_ATOMS: atom_id res chain seq x y z
N MET A 1 -27.22 -27.43 -5.42
CA MET A 1 -26.53 -26.27 -6.03
C MET A 1 -26.64 -26.41 -7.54
N ASN A 2 -27.59 -25.64 -8.10
CA ASN A 2 -28.07 -25.51 -9.49
C ASN A 2 -27.75 -26.63 -10.49
N HIS A 3 -28.76 -27.49 -10.69
CA HIS A 3 -28.93 -28.39 -11.84
C HIS A 3 -29.38 -27.67 -13.11
N PHE A 4 -29.46 -26.33 -13.11
CA PHE A 4 -30.04 -25.60 -14.23
C PHE A 4 -29.30 -25.83 -15.54
N PHE A 5 -27.96 -25.84 -15.53
CA PHE A 5 -27.18 -26.12 -16.75
C PHE A 5 -27.40 -27.57 -17.22
N ASP A 6 -27.39 -28.53 -16.28
CA ASP A 6 -27.64 -29.94 -16.56
C ASP A 6 -29.04 -30.15 -17.15
N GLN A 7 -30.06 -29.49 -16.60
CA GLN A 7 -31.44 -29.57 -17.04
C GLN A 7 -31.69 -28.85 -18.36
N LEU A 8 -31.02 -27.71 -18.58
CA LEU A 8 -31.19 -26.90 -19.79
C LEU A 8 -30.62 -27.59 -21.03
N TYR A 9 -29.51 -28.32 -20.86
CA TYR A 9 -28.77 -28.93 -21.98
C TYR A 9 -28.73 -30.46 -21.95
N ASP A 10 -29.44 -31.08 -21.01
CA ASP A 10 -29.42 -32.54 -20.79
C ASP A 10 -27.99 -33.12 -20.76
N VAL A 11 -27.13 -32.51 -19.91
CA VAL A 11 -25.73 -32.90 -19.81
C VAL A 11 -25.46 -33.78 -18.59
N ASN A 12 -24.63 -34.80 -18.80
CA ASN A 12 -24.10 -35.66 -17.75
C ASN A 12 -22.73 -35.18 -17.30
N ARG A 13 -22.54 -35.00 -15.98
CA ARG A 13 -21.27 -34.56 -15.38
C ARG A 13 -20.59 -35.67 -14.59
N MET A 14 -19.30 -35.82 -14.82
CA MET A 14 -18.43 -36.72 -14.07
C MET A 14 -17.27 -35.93 -13.45
N ILE A 15 -17.09 -36.05 -12.14
CA ILE A 15 -15.95 -35.46 -11.44
C ILE A 15 -14.95 -36.59 -11.17
N SER A 16 -13.72 -36.40 -11.64
CA SER A 16 -12.57 -37.22 -11.30
C SER A 16 -11.48 -36.34 -10.68
N PHE A 17 -10.51 -36.94 -10.01
CA PHE A 17 -9.34 -36.20 -9.54
C PHE A 17 -8.07 -36.97 -9.84
N THR A 18 -6.97 -36.24 -9.94
CA THR A 18 -5.62 -36.80 -10.06
C THR A 18 -4.74 -36.15 -9.00
N GLU A 19 -4.04 -36.97 -8.22
CA GLU A 19 -3.04 -36.50 -7.26
C GLU A 19 -1.68 -36.42 -7.96
N ILE A 20 -1.08 -35.23 -7.97
CA ILE A 20 0.29 -35.08 -8.45
C ILE A 20 1.23 -35.44 -7.31
N GLN A 21 1.96 -36.55 -7.46
CA GLN A 21 3.05 -36.96 -6.58
C GLN A 21 4.29 -36.07 -6.77
N LYS A 22 4.21 -34.81 -6.32
CA LYS A 22 5.35 -33.89 -6.17
C LYS A 22 5.30 -33.26 -4.77
N ILE A 23 6.37 -32.56 -4.40
CA ILE A 23 6.65 -31.91 -3.10
C ILE A 23 5.47 -31.11 -2.48
N ASN A 24 4.46 -30.73 -3.27
CA ASN A 24 3.30 -29.95 -2.80
C ASN A 24 1.94 -30.65 -2.95
N GLN A 25 1.92 -31.97 -3.14
CA GLN A 25 0.72 -32.86 -3.19
C GLN A 25 -0.56 -32.15 -3.66
N ARG A 26 -0.56 -31.68 -4.91
CA ARG A 26 -1.71 -30.93 -5.44
C ARG A 26 -2.72 -31.91 -6.03
N ARG A 27 -3.96 -31.82 -5.56
CA ARG A 27 -5.13 -32.44 -6.21
C ARG A 27 -5.56 -31.59 -7.38
N ILE A 28 -5.63 -32.20 -8.56
CA ILE A 28 -6.30 -31.62 -9.72
C ILE A 28 -7.65 -32.29 -9.85
N TYR A 29 -8.71 -31.50 -9.76
CA TYR A 29 -10.06 -31.96 -10.06
C TYR A 29 -10.32 -31.79 -11.56
N LYS A 30 -10.80 -32.85 -12.19
CA LYS A 30 -11.21 -32.88 -13.59
C LYS A 30 -12.72 -33.10 -13.65
N LEU A 31 -13.45 -32.05 -14.02
CA LEU A 31 -14.85 -32.13 -14.40
C LEU A 31 -14.93 -32.48 -15.89
N SER A 32 -15.62 -33.57 -16.21
CA SER A 32 -15.93 -33.99 -17.58
C SER A 32 -17.43 -33.90 -17.79
N ILE A 33 -17.86 -33.23 -18.85
CA ILE A 33 -19.26 -33.03 -19.20
C ILE A 33 -19.52 -33.77 -20.51
N GLN A 34 -20.61 -34.51 -20.58
CA GLN A 34 -21.06 -35.23 -21.77
C GLN A 34 -22.46 -34.76 -22.16
N GLY A 35 -22.64 -34.35 -23.41
CA GLY A 35 -23.91 -33.94 -23.99
C GLY A 35 -23.72 -33.29 -25.35
N ASN A 36 -24.74 -32.57 -25.84
CA ASN A 36 -24.71 -31.95 -27.16
C ASN A 36 -23.92 -30.63 -27.17
N PHE A 37 -22.60 -30.73 -27.37
CA PHE A 37 -21.71 -29.57 -27.39
C PHE A 37 -21.93 -28.66 -28.60
N ASP A 38 -22.45 -29.16 -29.72
CA ASP A 38 -22.75 -28.32 -30.88
C ASP A 38 -23.87 -27.34 -30.54
N GLN A 39 -24.94 -27.82 -29.89
CA GLN A 39 -26.02 -26.97 -29.38
C GLN A 39 -25.51 -25.96 -28.35
N ILE A 40 -24.78 -26.42 -27.33
CA ILE A 40 -24.24 -25.53 -26.28
C ILE A 40 -23.33 -24.46 -26.88
N THR A 41 -22.49 -24.83 -27.82
CA THR A 41 -21.55 -23.91 -28.48
C THR A 41 -22.28 -22.88 -29.33
N ALA A 42 -23.34 -23.29 -30.04
CA ALA A 42 -24.18 -22.40 -30.83
C ALA A 42 -24.94 -21.41 -29.92
N ASP A 43 -25.62 -21.92 -28.91
CA ASP A 43 -26.45 -21.12 -27.99
C ASP A 43 -25.61 -20.12 -27.19
N LEU A 44 -24.44 -20.54 -26.70
CA LEU A 44 -23.54 -19.72 -25.89
C LEU A 44 -22.46 -18.99 -26.71
N GLN A 45 -22.47 -19.15 -28.04
CA GLN A 45 -21.53 -18.51 -28.96
C GLN A 45 -20.05 -18.70 -28.53
N LEU A 46 -19.68 -19.86 -27.98
CA LEU A 46 -18.38 -20.06 -27.31
C LEU A 46 -17.15 -19.93 -28.23
N ASN A 47 -17.37 -20.06 -29.55
CA ASN A 47 -16.33 -19.97 -30.57
C ASN A 47 -16.28 -18.60 -31.27
N THR A 48 -17.10 -17.63 -30.85
CA THR A 48 -17.07 -16.28 -31.42
C THR A 48 -16.07 -15.40 -30.67
N ALA A 49 -15.41 -14.49 -31.38
CA ALA A 49 -14.48 -13.54 -30.75
C ALA A 49 -15.22 -12.46 -29.93
N GLN A 50 -16.49 -12.22 -30.27
CA GLN A 50 -17.35 -11.21 -29.67
C GLN A 50 -18.78 -11.77 -29.59
N PRO A 51 -19.18 -12.39 -28.46
CA PRO A 51 -20.53 -12.89 -28.26
C PRO A 51 -21.47 -11.73 -27.87
N ASP A 52 -21.58 -10.72 -28.73
CA ASP A 52 -22.24 -9.43 -28.41
C ASP A 52 -23.72 -9.60 -28.05
N MET A 53 -24.42 -10.59 -28.64
CA MET A 53 -25.80 -10.90 -28.29
C MET A 53 -25.95 -11.38 -26.84
N ILE A 54 -24.95 -12.08 -26.31
CA ILE A 54 -24.94 -12.59 -24.94
C ILE A 54 -24.49 -11.48 -23.99
N LEU A 55 -23.55 -10.62 -24.42
CA LEU A 55 -22.98 -9.55 -23.60
C LEU A 55 -23.76 -8.22 -23.70
N ASN A 56 -25.06 -8.29 -23.98
CA ASN A 56 -25.93 -7.14 -24.17
C ASN A 56 -26.41 -6.45 -22.88
N SER A 57 -26.22 -7.09 -21.72
CA SER A 57 -26.65 -6.58 -20.42
C SER A 57 -25.54 -6.66 -19.38
N ASP A 58 -25.57 -5.77 -18.40
CA ASP A 58 -24.59 -5.77 -17.31
C ASP A 58 -24.62 -7.07 -16.49
N ALA A 59 -25.80 -7.68 -16.33
CA ALA A 59 -25.93 -8.97 -15.65
C ALA A 59 -25.15 -10.07 -16.39
N ASN A 60 -25.28 -10.15 -17.71
CA ASN A 60 -24.57 -11.14 -18.51
C ASN A 60 -23.06 -10.87 -18.53
N LYS A 61 -22.64 -9.60 -18.62
CA LYS A 61 -21.22 -9.23 -18.53
C LYS A 61 -20.62 -9.64 -17.19
N ARG A 62 -21.33 -9.40 -16.08
CA ARG A 62 -20.91 -9.84 -14.74
C ARG A 62 -20.79 -11.36 -14.65
N ALA A 63 -21.79 -12.10 -15.14
CA ALA A 63 -21.74 -13.57 -15.17
C ALA A 63 -20.57 -14.08 -16.02
N TYR A 64 -20.26 -13.42 -17.14
CA TYR A 64 -19.10 -13.75 -17.96
C TYR A 64 -17.78 -13.53 -17.21
N LEU A 65 -17.66 -12.43 -16.47
CA LEU A 65 -16.49 -12.14 -15.64
C LEU A 65 -16.33 -13.14 -14.48
N VAL A 66 -17.43 -13.62 -13.89
CA VAL A 66 -17.41 -14.73 -12.92
C VAL A 66 -16.78 -15.97 -13.55
N GLY A 67 -17.26 -16.38 -14.74
CA GLY A 67 -16.70 -17.53 -15.46
C GLY A 67 -15.22 -17.35 -15.84
N ALA A 68 -14.84 -16.14 -16.25
CA ALA A 68 -13.44 -15.80 -16.55
C ALA A 68 -12.54 -15.93 -15.31
N PHE A 69 -13.01 -15.45 -14.15
CA PHE A 69 -12.28 -15.55 -12.90
C PHE A 69 -12.18 -16.99 -12.38
N LEU A 70 -13.28 -17.75 -12.40
CA LEU A 70 -13.27 -19.15 -11.95
C LEU A 70 -12.39 -20.05 -12.81
N SER A 71 -12.28 -19.78 -14.11
CA SER A 71 -11.51 -20.62 -15.05
C SER A 71 -10.02 -20.28 -15.10
N GLY A 72 -9.65 -18.99 -15.04
CA GLY A 72 -8.27 -18.55 -15.23
C GLY A 72 -7.78 -17.51 -14.23
N GLY A 73 -8.64 -17.09 -13.31
CA GLY A 73 -8.39 -16.04 -12.34
C GLY A 73 -7.52 -16.47 -11.16
N SER A 74 -6.83 -15.50 -10.58
CA SER A 74 -6.25 -15.60 -9.24
C SER A 74 -5.99 -14.22 -8.65
N ILE A 75 -6.12 -14.11 -7.34
CA ILE A 75 -5.70 -12.94 -6.57
C ILE A 75 -4.40 -13.30 -5.86
N SER A 76 -3.48 -12.34 -5.80
CA SER A 76 -2.24 -12.47 -5.05
C SER A 76 -2.51 -12.77 -3.58
N SER A 77 -1.63 -13.57 -2.95
CA SER A 77 -1.68 -13.79 -1.51
C SER A 77 -1.70 -12.47 -0.75
N ILE A 78 -2.59 -12.38 0.23
CA ILE A 78 -2.86 -11.18 1.03
C ILE A 78 -1.61 -10.71 1.78
N ASP A 79 -0.67 -11.62 2.08
CA ASP A 79 0.57 -11.32 2.81
C ASP A 79 1.65 -10.62 1.95
N LYS A 80 1.42 -10.43 0.65
CA LYS A 80 2.38 -9.77 -0.23
C LYS A 80 2.21 -8.25 -0.24
N SER A 81 3.31 -7.56 -0.49
CA SER A 81 3.34 -6.08 -0.51
C SER A 81 2.45 -5.47 -1.60
N GLN A 82 2.04 -6.23 -2.62
CA GLN A 82 1.24 -5.75 -3.74
C GLN A 82 0.06 -6.69 -4.04
N TYR A 83 -1.15 -6.17 -3.81
CA TYR A 83 -2.38 -6.82 -4.22
C TYR A 83 -2.52 -6.73 -5.74
N HIS A 84 -2.79 -7.87 -6.38
CA HIS A 84 -3.11 -7.91 -7.80
C HIS A 84 -4.08 -9.04 -8.10
N LEU A 85 -4.81 -8.85 -9.20
CA LEU A 85 -5.63 -9.89 -9.80
C LEU A 85 -5.10 -10.19 -11.19
N GLU A 86 -5.05 -11.47 -11.54
CA GLU A 86 -4.71 -11.90 -12.89
C GLU A 86 -5.70 -12.91 -13.44
N ILE A 87 -6.03 -12.81 -14.73
CA ILE A 87 -6.80 -13.81 -15.49
C ILE A 87 -5.93 -14.31 -16.64
N ARG A 88 -5.64 -15.61 -16.65
CA ARG A 88 -4.79 -16.29 -17.66
C ARG A 88 -5.59 -16.83 -18.83
N SER A 89 -5.07 -16.68 -20.04
CA SER A 89 -5.56 -17.40 -21.21
C SER A 89 -4.51 -17.49 -22.32
N ASN A 90 -4.60 -18.53 -23.14
CA ASN A 90 -3.79 -18.67 -24.35
C ASN A 90 -4.46 -18.04 -25.58
N LYS A 91 -5.72 -17.60 -25.45
CA LYS A 91 -6.48 -16.96 -26.53
C LYS A 91 -6.42 -15.43 -26.37
N ILE A 92 -5.56 -14.77 -27.16
CA ILE A 92 -5.44 -13.30 -27.15
C ILE A 92 -6.77 -12.57 -27.44
N PRO A 93 -7.60 -13.01 -28.42
CA PRO A 93 -8.89 -12.36 -28.65
C PRO A 93 -9.80 -12.36 -27.41
N TYR A 94 -9.79 -13.45 -26.65
CA TYR A 94 -10.53 -13.56 -25.39
C TYR A 94 -10.02 -12.58 -24.34
N LEU A 95 -8.70 -12.41 -24.20
CA LEU A 95 -8.14 -11.42 -23.28
C LEU A 95 -8.49 -9.98 -23.70
N ARG A 96 -8.53 -9.69 -25.01
CA ARG A 96 -8.97 -8.37 -25.50
C ARG A 96 -10.45 -8.12 -25.21
N LEU A 97 -11.30 -9.13 -25.34
CA LEU A 97 -12.71 -9.06 -24.96
C LEU A 97 -12.85 -8.74 -23.47
N LEU A 98 -12.15 -9.47 -22.60
CA LEU A 98 -12.15 -9.20 -21.16
C LEU A 98 -11.64 -7.79 -20.83
N GLN A 99 -10.63 -7.30 -21.53
CA GLN A 99 -10.14 -5.93 -21.36
C GLN A 99 -11.22 -4.89 -21.69
N LYS A 100 -11.95 -5.09 -22.80
CA LYS A 100 -13.09 -4.22 -23.17
C LYS A 100 -14.18 -4.26 -22.10
N LEU A 101 -14.60 -5.45 -21.68
CA LEU A 101 -15.64 -5.63 -20.67
C LEU A 101 -15.29 -4.99 -19.33
N LEU A 102 -14.04 -5.17 -18.86
CA LEU A 102 -13.57 -4.55 -17.64
C LEU A 102 -13.51 -3.02 -17.76
N GLY A 103 -13.14 -2.51 -18.94
CA GLY A 103 -13.16 -1.07 -19.24
C GLY A 103 -14.56 -0.46 -19.15
N GLU A 104 -15.61 -1.19 -19.55
CA GLU A 104 -17.02 -0.74 -19.39
C GLU A 104 -17.42 -0.59 -17.91
N PHE A 105 -16.77 -1.32 -17.00
CA PHE A 105 -16.93 -1.16 -15.56
C PHE A 105 -15.86 -0.25 -14.91
N ASN A 106 -15.16 0.56 -15.71
CA ASN A 106 -14.09 1.47 -15.27
C ASN A 106 -12.88 0.78 -14.62
N ILE A 107 -12.66 -0.51 -14.90
CA ILE A 107 -11.47 -1.24 -14.42
C ILE A 107 -10.38 -1.17 -15.49
N THR A 108 -9.24 -0.58 -15.12
CA THR A 108 -8.07 -0.54 -16.00
C THR A 108 -7.26 -1.82 -15.86
N VAL A 109 -6.93 -2.45 -16.99
CA VAL A 109 -6.09 -3.66 -17.01
C VAL A 109 -4.87 -3.52 -17.89
N THR A 110 -3.81 -4.24 -17.53
CA THR A 110 -2.63 -4.43 -18.37
C THR A 110 -2.63 -5.84 -18.95
N MET A 111 -2.44 -5.99 -20.26
CA MET A 111 -2.13 -7.28 -20.85
C MET A 111 -0.62 -7.56 -20.76
N LEU A 112 -0.25 -8.72 -20.22
CA LEU A 112 1.14 -9.14 -20.11
C LEU A 112 1.32 -10.48 -20.83
N ASN A 113 2.38 -10.59 -21.62
CA ASN A 113 2.78 -11.85 -22.24
C ASN A 113 3.77 -12.59 -21.32
N ARG A 114 3.44 -13.81 -20.90
CA ARG A 114 4.35 -14.71 -20.17
C ARG A 114 4.75 -15.87 -21.09
N LYS A 115 5.87 -16.54 -20.77
CA LYS A 115 6.49 -17.57 -21.64
C LYS A 115 5.56 -18.67 -22.17
N ARG A 116 4.45 -18.99 -21.47
CA ARG A 116 3.53 -20.07 -21.82
C ARG A 116 2.05 -19.65 -21.86
N THR A 117 1.74 -18.39 -21.56
CA THR A 117 0.36 -17.90 -21.46
C THR A 117 0.35 -16.37 -21.47
N SER A 118 -0.77 -15.77 -21.80
CA SER A 118 -0.97 -14.32 -21.65
C SER A 118 -1.93 -14.06 -20.50
N VAL A 119 -1.79 -12.90 -19.87
CA VAL A 119 -2.60 -12.53 -18.71
C VAL A 119 -3.16 -11.13 -18.85
N ILE A 120 -4.39 -10.96 -18.39
CA ILE A 120 -4.90 -9.67 -17.94
C ILE A 120 -4.50 -9.49 -16.48
N TYR A 121 -4.06 -8.28 -16.14
CA TYR A 121 -3.49 -7.96 -14.83
C TYR A 121 -4.06 -6.63 -14.30
N ILE A 122 -4.65 -6.67 -13.10
CA ILE A 122 -5.13 -5.50 -12.34
C ILE A 122 -4.11 -5.22 -11.22
N LYS A 123 -3.59 -3.98 -11.18
CA LYS A 123 -2.52 -3.57 -10.24
C LYS A 123 -3.02 -2.86 -9.00
N LYS A 124 -4.12 -2.10 -9.10
CA LYS A 124 -4.57 -1.25 -8.01
C LYS A 124 -5.46 -2.09 -7.09
N ALA A 125 -5.18 -2.06 -5.80
CA ALA A 125 -5.96 -2.79 -4.81
C ALA A 125 -7.45 -2.38 -4.82
N SER A 126 -7.74 -1.09 -5.05
CA SER A 126 -9.10 -0.58 -5.21
C SER A 126 -9.82 -1.22 -6.41
N GLU A 127 -9.15 -1.33 -7.56
CA GLU A 127 -9.74 -1.95 -8.75
C GLU A 127 -9.91 -3.47 -8.59
N VAL A 128 -9.10 -4.12 -7.74
CA VAL A 128 -9.33 -5.52 -7.34
C VAL A 128 -10.56 -5.64 -6.46
N SER A 129 -10.78 -4.71 -5.52
CA SER A 129 -12.02 -4.64 -4.73
C SER A 129 -13.23 -4.41 -5.62
N ASP A 130 -13.16 -3.45 -6.54
CA ASP A 130 -14.22 -3.16 -7.52
C ASP A 130 -14.54 -4.39 -8.38
N PHE A 131 -13.51 -5.14 -8.81
CA PHE A 131 -13.72 -6.39 -9.53
C PHE A 131 -14.51 -7.41 -8.70
N LEU A 132 -14.13 -7.63 -7.45
CA LEU A 132 -14.82 -8.56 -6.55
C LEU A 132 -16.28 -8.14 -6.34
N LYS A 133 -16.53 -6.84 -6.18
CA LYS A 133 -17.88 -6.27 -6.12
C LYS A 133 -18.68 -6.52 -7.40
N ILE A 134 -18.07 -6.36 -8.57
CA ILE A 134 -18.72 -6.57 -9.87
C ILE A 134 -19.21 -8.02 -10.02
N ILE A 135 -18.37 -8.98 -9.63
CA ILE A 135 -18.68 -10.42 -9.70
C ILE A 135 -19.53 -10.94 -8.52
N GLY A 136 -19.88 -10.07 -7.56
CA GLY A 136 -20.71 -10.42 -6.40
C GLY A 136 -19.97 -11.18 -5.29
N ALA A 137 -18.63 -11.17 -5.29
CA ALA A 137 -17.79 -11.81 -4.27
C ALA A 137 -17.63 -10.90 -3.03
N ASN A 138 -18.75 -10.55 -2.40
CA ASN A 138 -18.81 -9.53 -1.34
C ASN A 138 -17.97 -9.88 -0.10
N GLU A 139 -17.97 -11.14 0.35
CA GLU A 139 -17.18 -11.56 1.51
C GLU A 139 -15.68 -11.40 1.26
N GLY A 140 -15.19 -11.86 0.11
CA GLY A 140 -13.80 -11.70 -0.28
C GLY A 140 -13.40 -10.24 -0.52
N MET A 141 -14.34 -9.41 -0.99
CA MET A 141 -14.16 -7.96 -1.12
C MET A 141 -13.94 -7.32 0.25
N LEU A 142 -14.82 -7.60 1.22
CA LEU A 142 -14.72 -7.07 2.58
C LEU A 142 -13.42 -7.51 3.27
N GLU A 143 -13.05 -8.79 3.14
CA GLU A 143 -11.78 -9.29 3.69
C GLU A 143 -10.58 -8.54 3.09
N LEU A 144 -10.59 -8.28 1.78
CA LEU A 144 -9.54 -7.51 1.12
C LEU A 144 -9.48 -6.07 1.66
N GLU A 145 -10.62 -5.40 1.81
CA GLU A 145 -10.69 -4.02 2.30
C GLU A 145 -10.20 -3.88 3.74
N ASP A 146 -10.60 -4.78 4.63
CA ASP A 146 -10.13 -4.82 6.02
C ASP A 146 -8.60 -4.91 6.10
N LYS A 147 -7.99 -5.71 5.23
CA LYS A 147 -6.53 -5.89 5.17
C LYS A 147 -5.83 -4.67 4.62
N ILE A 148 -6.41 -4.00 3.63
CA ILE A 148 -5.89 -2.73 3.09
C ILE A 148 -5.91 -1.67 4.19
N ILE A 149 -7.03 -1.50 4.88
CA ILE A 149 -7.21 -0.52 5.97
C ILE A 149 -6.20 -0.78 7.10
N ALA A 150 -6.11 -2.03 7.58
CA ALA A 150 -5.18 -2.39 8.65
C ALA A 150 -3.73 -2.08 8.28
N ARG A 151 -3.33 -2.36 7.04
CA ARG A 151 -1.98 -2.10 6.56
C ARG A 151 -1.69 -0.60 6.43
N ASP A 152 -2.63 0.18 5.91
CA ASP A 152 -2.47 1.63 5.80
C ASP A 152 -2.38 2.30 7.17
N TYR A 153 -3.12 1.80 8.16
CA TYR A 153 -3.00 2.21 9.55
C TYR A 153 -1.60 1.95 10.13
N ILE A 154 -1.08 0.73 9.97
CA ILE A 154 0.27 0.35 10.42
C ILE A 154 1.33 1.23 9.74
N ASN A 155 1.24 1.41 8.42
CA ASN A 155 2.18 2.22 7.66
C ASN A 155 2.14 3.70 8.07
N SER A 156 0.95 4.23 8.40
CA SER A 156 0.80 5.59 8.94
C SER A 156 1.53 5.74 10.27
N ARG A 157 1.34 4.78 11.20
CA ARG A 157 2.02 4.76 12.50
C ARG A 157 3.53 4.65 12.37
N LEU A 158 4.02 3.77 11.50
CA LEU A 158 5.45 3.62 11.23
C LEU A 158 6.06 4.92 10.67
N ARG A 159 5.36 5.61 9.77
CA ARG A 159 5.79 6.91 9.24
C ARG A 159 5.87 7.96 10.34
N LEU A 160 4.86 8.06 11.21
CA LEU A 160 4.87 9.00 12.34
C LEU A 160 6.03 8.72 13.30
N ASN A 161 6.21 7.45 13.70
CA ASN A 161 7.30 7.06 14.59
C ASN A 161 8.67 7.39 13.97
N ASN A 162 8.87 7.09 12.69
CA ASN A 162 10.11 7.42 11.98
C ASN A 162 10.38 8.93 11.95
N LEU A 163 9.34 9.76 11.81
CA LEU A 163 9.47 11.22 11.87
C LEU A 163 9.86 11.69 13.28
N ASP A 164 9.23 11.15 14.31
CA ASP A 164 9.54 11.48 15.70
C ASP A 164 10.98 11.08 16.05
N MET A 165 11.40 9.86 15.69
CA MET A 165 12.76 9.39 15.89
C MET A 165 13.79 10.25 15.12
N ALA A 166 13.49 10.62 13.87
CA ALA A 166 14.36 11.51 13.10
C ALA A 166 14.48 12.90 13.73
N ASN A 167 13.37 13.45 14.25
CA ASN A 167 13.35 14.75 14.94
C ASN A 167 14.11 14.71 16.27
N LEU A 168 13.96 13.64 17.05
CA LEU A 168 14.71 13.43 18.28
C LEU A 168 16.20 13.30 17.99
N LYS A 169 16.60 12.50 17.00
CA LYS A 169 18.01 12.33 16.61
C LYS A 169 18.64 13.66 16.17
N LYS A 170 17.95 14.43 15.32
CA LYS A 170 18.42 15.77 14.88
C LYS A 170 18.57 16.73 16.06
N THR A 171 17.58 16.74 16.96
CA THR A 171 17.59 17.61 18.14
C THR A 171 18.73 17.25 19.09
N SER A 172 18.89 15.96 19.39
CA SER A 172 19.95 15.44 20.27
C SER A 172 21.34 15.72 19.69
N SER A 173 21.53 15.53 18.39
CA SER A 173 22.80 15.83 17.71
C SER A 173 23.13 17.32 17.79
N ALA A 174 22.19 18.19 17.41
CA ALA A 174 22.40 19.64 17.45
C ALA A 174 22.64 20.16 18.87
N GLY A 175 21.94 19.60 19.86
CA GLY A 175 22.15 19.94 21.26
C GLY A 175 23.52 19.50 21.78
N SER A 176 23.98 18.30 21.41
CA SER A 176 25.31 17.80 21.75
C SER A 176 26.43 18.67 21.16
N GLU A 177 26.28 19.13 19.91
CA GLU A 177 27.21 20.09 19.29
C GLU A 177 27.21 21.43 20.02
N GLN A 178 26.02 21.97 20.35
CA GLN A 178 25.92 23.22 21.12
C GLN A 178 26.59 23.09 22.49
N VAL A 179 26.43 21.97 23.19
CA VAL A 179 27.11 21.71 24.47
C VAL A 179 28.63 21.78 24.32
N LYS A 180 29.19 21.16 23.27
CA LYS A 180 30.64 21.24 22.98
C LYS A 180 31.07 22.68 22.76
N MET A 181 30.34 23.44 21.95
CA MET A 181 30.63 24.85 21.67
C MET A 181 30.52 25.72 22.92
N ILE A 182 29.45 25.57 23.71
CA ILE A 182 29.27 26.30 24.98
C ILE A 182 30.46 26.07 25.91
N LYS A 183 30.89 24.81 26.07
CA LYS A 183 32.06 24.47 26.92
C LYS A 183 33.33 25.17 26.45
N ALA A 184 33.57 25.25 25.14
CA ALA A 184 34.74 25.92 24.57
C ALA A 184 34.69 27.45 24.73
N ILE A 185 33.54 28.08 24.52
CA ILE A 185 33.44 29.56 24.54
C ILE A 185 33.28 30.16 25.95
N ARG A 186 32.90 29.36 26.96
CA ARG A 186 32.50 29.85 28.29
C ARG A 186 33.57 30.70 28.99
N GLY A 187 34.85 30.41 28.73
CA GLY A 187 35.98 31.16 29.30
C GLY A 187 36.30 32.47 28.58
N SER A 188 35.72 32.73 27.40
CA SER A 188 36.07 33.90 26.60
C SER A 188 35.45 35.19 27.13
N ARG A 189 36.14 36.31 26.92
CA ARG A 189 35.61 37.66 27.23
C ARG A 189 34.31 37.93 26.46
N ILE A 190 34.20 37.48 25.22
CA ILE A 190 33.00 37.64 24.36
C ILE A 190 31.78 36.95 24.98
N PHE A 191 31.95 35.77 25.58
CA PHE A 191 30.89 35.07 26.29
C PHE A 191 30.47 35.79 27.57
N GLN A 192 31.44 36.27 28.34
CA GLN A 192 31.20 36.95 29.62
C GLN A 192 30.42 38.26 29.46
N THR A 193 30.54 38.95 28.33
CA THR A 193 29.78 40.18 28.03
C THR A 193 28.37 39.94 27.50
N GLN A 194 27.96 38.71 27.23
CA GLN A 194 26.61 38.43 26.71
C GLN A 194 25.51 38.68 27.75
N PRO A 195 24.29 39.06 27.32
CA PRO A 195 23.16 39.25 28.23
C PRO A 195 22.78 37.99 29.02
N ASP A 196 22.18 38.17 30.20
CA ASP A 196 21.76 37.05 31.07
C ASP A 196 20.85 36.04 30.38
N LYS A 197 19.93 36.52 29.52
CA LYS A 197 19.03 35.64 28.75
C LYS A 197 19.80 34.62 27.90
N PHE A 198 20.92 35.04 27.30
CA PHE A 198 21.80 34.16 26.53
C PHE A 198 22.54 33.17 27.45
N ARG A 199 23.03 33.63 28.61
CA ARG A 199 23.68 32.75 29.61
C ARG A 199 22.72 31.72 30.21
N PHE A 200 21.47 32.09 30.45
CA PHE A 200 20.40 31.17 30.88
C PHE A 200 20.14 30.10 29.83
N TYR A 201 20.10 30.47 28.55
CA TYR A 201 19.99 29.51 27.46
C TYR A 201 21.16 28.53 27.44
N CYS A 202 22.39 29.03 27.56
CA CYS A 202 23.59 28.17 27.58
C CYS A 202 23.56 27.20 28.78
N THR A 203 23.14 27.67 29.95
CA THR A 203 22.99 26.83 31.14
C THR A 203 21.92 25.75 30.94
N LEU A 204 20.77 26.12 30.39
CA LEU A 204 19.71 25.16 30.06
C LEU A 204 20.15 24.12 29.05
N ARG A 205 20.89 24.53 28.02
CA ARG A 205 21.40 23.60 26.99
C ARG A 205 22.45 22.64 27.53
N LEU A 206 23.27 23.06 28.51
CA LEU A 206 24.18 22.16 29.23
C LEU A 206 23.44 21.14 30.10
N GLN A 207 22.31 21.53 30.69
CA GLN A 207 21.50 20.66 31.56
C GLN A 207 20.61 19.69 30.77
N HIS A 208 20.10 20.12 29.62
CA HIS A 208 19.14 19.37 28.80
C HIS A 208 19.56 19.38 27.30
N PRO A 209 20.63 18.66 26.93
CA PRO A 209 21.12 18.62 25.56
C PRO A 209 20.09 18.07 24.57
N GLU A 210 19.28 17.09 24.97
CA GLU A 210 18.26 16.40 24.18
C GLU A 210 16.98 17.23 23.95
N LEU A 211 16.79 18.31 24.70
CA LEU A 211 15.53 19.05 24.71
C LEU A 211 15.36 19.89 23.42
N PRO A 212 14.22 19.80 22.71
CA PRO A 212 13.95 20.66 21.57
C PRO A 212 13.83 22.12 22.01
N LEU A 213 14.06 23.05 21.08
CA LEU A 213 13.97 24.49 21.35
C LEU A 213 12.59 24.89 21.89
N SER A 214 11.52 24.20 21.47
CA SER A 214 10.17 24.37 22.00
C SER A 214 10.07 24.01 23.49
N GLY A 215 10.73 22.93 23.93
CA GLY A 215 10.78 22.56 25.34
C GLY A 215 11.49 23.61 26.18
N MET A 216 12.55 24.22 25.64
CA MET A 216 13.28 25.30 26.34
C MET A 216 12.44 26.55 26.57
N VAL A 217 11.54 26.90 25.63
CA VAL A 217 10.58 28.00 25.83
C VAL A 217 9.74 27.79 27.09
N GLY A 218 9.27 26.56 27.33
CA GLY A 218 8.52 26.20 28.53
C GLY A 218 9.32 26.47 29.81
N ILE A 219 10.58 26.05 29.84
CA ILE A 219 11.45 26.25 31.00
C ILE A 219 11.78 27.74 31.19
N PHE A 220 11.99 28.50 30.12
CA PHE A 220 12.20 29.95 30.22
C PHE A 220 11.03 30.67 30.89
N LYS A 221 9.80 30.28 30.52
CA LYS A 221 8.59 30.84 31.11
C LYS A 221 8.44 30.44 32.58
N GLN A 222 8.67 29.16 32.92
CA GLN A 222 8.44 28.65 34.27
C GLN A 222 9.54 29.06 35.26
N LYS A 223 10.81 28.91 34.88
CA LYS A 223 11.96 29.09 35.77
C LYS A 223 12.44 30.54 35.85
N TYR A 224 12.39 31.26 34.74
CA TYR A 224 12.95 32.62 34.63
C TYR A 224 11.88 33.70 34.43
N GLN A 225 10.59 33.33 34.38
CA GLN A 225 9.46 34.24 34.08
C GLN A 225 9.64 35.06 32.78
N ILE A 226 10.41 34.55 31.83
CA ILE A 226 10.69 35.21 30.55
C ILE A 226 9.84 34.56 29.46
N LYS A 227 8.99 35.37 28.82
CA LYS A 227 8.29 34.98 27.58
C LYS A 227 9.25 35.13 26.40
N ILE A 228 9.51 34.03 25.71
CA ILE A 228 10.35 33.99 24.51
C ILE A 228 9.77 33.00 23.51
N THR A 229 9.93 33.29 22.22
CA THR A 229 9.48 32.40 21.15
C THR A 229 10.54 31.33 20.84
N ARG A 230 10.14 30.26 20.15
CA ARG A 230 11.07 29.26 19.61
C ARG A 230 12.16 29.90 18.75
N THR A 231 11.79 30.89 17.93
CA THR A 231 12.74 31.64 17.08
C THR A 231 13.71 32.46 17.93
N GLY A 232 13.24 33.12 19.00
CA GLY A 232 14.09 33.83 19.96
C GLY A 232 15.16 32.91 20.57
N ILE A 233 14.75 31.71 21.00
CA ILE A 233 15.67 30.68 21.49
C ILE A 233 16.66 30.21 20.40
N ASN A 234 16.20 30.08 19.16
CA ASN A 234 17.06 29.73 18.03
C ASN A 234 18.15 30.79 17.77
N HIS A 235 17.87 32.08 17.99
CA HIS A 235 18.90 33.12 17.88
C HIS A 235 20.05 32.91 18.87
N TYR A 236 19.77 32.45 20.09
CA TYR A 236 20.83 32.10 21.04
C TYR A 236 21.64 30.89 20.57
N ALA A 237 20.98 29.88 19.98
CA ALA A 237 21.67 28.74 19.36
C ALA A 237 22.63 29.16 18.24
N LEU A 238 22.20 30.07 17.37
CA LEU A 238 23.03 30.64 16.31
C LEU A 238 24.18 31.45 16.89
N LYS A 239 23.92 32.26 17.92
CA LYS A 239 24.93 33.11 18.56
C LYS A 239 26.06 32.30 19.20
N ILE A 240 25.77 31.13 19.79
CA ILE A 240 26.81 30.19 20.27
C ILE A 240 27.74 29.80 19.12
N ARG A 241 27.19 29.45 17.95
CA ARG A 241 27.99 29.05 16.78
C ARG A 241 28.86 30.19 16.29
N GLU A 242 28.34 31.41 16.25
CA GLU A 242 29.10 32.60 15.86
C GLU A 242 30.30 32.83 16.77
N ILE A 243 30.07 32.86 18.09
CA ILE A 243 31.15 33.07 19.07
C ILE A 243 32.19 31.96 18.97
N TYR A 244 31.75 30.70 18.83
CA TYR A 244 32.65 29.56 18.68
C TYR A 244 33.51 29.67 17.42
N LYS A 245 32.94 30.06 16.28
CA LYS A 245 33.71 30.29 15.05
C LYS A 245 34.72 31.42 15.20
N SER A 246 34.35 32.53 15.86
CA SER A 246 35.28 33.66 16.06
C SER A 246 36.48 33.36 16.95
N LEU A 247 36.45 32.27 17.73
CA LEU A 247 37.55 31.85 18.60
C LEU A 247 38.46 30.79 17.96
N ASN A 248 38.01 30.17 16.87
CA ASN A 248 38.73 29.11 16.15
C ASN A 248 39.16 29.53 14.73
N ASN A 249 38.91 30.78 14.37
CA ASN A 249 39.48 31.47 13.21
C ASN A 249 40.56 32.42 13.69
#